data_AF-A0A2G9I723-F1
#
_entry.id   AF-A0A2G9I723-F1
#
_cell.length_a   1.000
_cell.length_b   1.000
_cell.length_c   1.000
_cell.angle_alpha   90.00
_cell.angle_beta   90.00
_cell.angle_gamma   90.00
#
_symmetry.space_group_name_H-M   'P 1'
#
loop_
_entity.id
_entity.type
_entity.pdbx_description
1 polymer ?
#
loop_
_entity_poly.entity_id
_entity_poly.type
_entity_poly.pdbx_seq_one_letter_code
_entity_poly.pdbx_strand_id
1 'polypeptide(L)'
;MAKRFENHQMEVLKAAFGESENLTKEKKNELVAATGLAVEQIARWFSHRRARKRPREATEELELEYSALKQAIKPNRGDEAELKRELLGSKIGKPNYRMKTGV
;
A
#
# COMPACT_ATOMS: atom_id res chain seq x y z
N MET A 1 -6.62 23.56 14.18
CA MET A 1 -5.83 22.77 15.16
C MET A 1 -6.42 21.37 15.25
N ALA A 2 -5.62 20.32 15.08
CA ALA A 2 -6.09 18.96 15.35
C ALA A 2 -6.27 18.79 16.86
N LYS A 3 -7.52 18.70 17.33
CA LYS A 3 -7.82 18.53 18.75
C LYS A 3 -7.24 17.18 19.21
N ARG A 4 -6.21 17.21 20.07
CA ARG A 4 -5.67 16.00 20.71
C ARG A 4 -6.62 15.62 21.84
N PHE A 5 -7.03 14.35 21.86
CA PHE A 5 -7.79 13.79 22.97
C PHE A 5 -6.87 13.58 24.18
N GLU A 6 -7.43 13.72 25.37
CA GLU A 6 -6.70 13.39 26.60
C GLU A 6 -6.44 11.89 26.70
N ASN A 7 -5.46 11.50 27.51
CA ASN A 7 -5.07 10.09 27.66
C ASN A 7 -6.27 9.22 28.08
N HIS A 8 -7.08 9.68 29.04
CA HIS A 8 -8.26 8.93 29.49
C HIS A 8 -9.28 8.71 28.35
N GLN A 9 -9.53 9.73 27.54
CA GLN A 9 -10.44 9.65 26.39
C GLN A 9 -9.92 8.68 25.34
N MET A 10 -8.61 8.70 25.09
CA MET A 10 -7.96 7.79 24.14
C MET A 10 -8.05 6.34 24.59
N GLU A 11 -7.86 6.05 25.88
CA GLU A 11 -7.96 4.68 26.40
C GLU A 11 -9.39 4.14 26.28
N VAL A 12 -10.40 4.94 26.63
CA VAL A 12 -11.81 4.56 26.46
C VAL A 12 -12.16 4.31 24.99
N LEU A 13 -11.73 5.20 24.08
CA LEU A 13 -11.98 5.04 22.64
C LEU A 13 -11.28 3.80 22.06
N LYS A 14 -10.04 3.50 22.48
CA LYS A 14 -9.30 2.30 22.06
C LYS A 14 -9.96 1.02 22.56
N ALA A 15 -10.37 0.97 23.82
CA ALA A 15 -11.05 -0.18 24.41
C ALA A 15 -12.34 -0.49 23.65
N ALA A 16 -13.19 0.52 23.45
CA ALA A 16 -14.43 0.36 22.70
C ALA A 16 -14.22 -0.03 21.23
N PHE A 17 -13.16 0.48 20.58
CA PHE A 17 -12.80 0.08 19.22
C PHE A 17 -12.34 -1.38 19.13
N GLY A 18 -11.67 -1.88 20.18
CA GLY A 18 -11.27 -3.28 20.28
C GLY A 18 -12.45 -4.23 20.45
N GLU A 19 -13.49 -3.80 21.17
CA GLU A 19 -14.74 -4.55 21.33
C GLU A 19 -15.59 -4.55 20.05
N SER A 20 -15.72 -3.40 19.38
CA SER A 20 -16.47 -3.28 18.15
C SER A 20 -15.95 -2.12 17.29
N GLU A 21 -15.59 -2.42 16.05
CA GLU A 21 -15.18 -1.40 15.08
C GLU A 21 -16.36 -0.54 14.58
N ASN A 22 -17.60 -1.00 14.82
CA ASN A 22 -18.82 -0.35 14.38
C ASN A 22 -19.51 0.36 15.56
N LEU A 23 -19.54 1.69 15.49
CA LEU A 23 -20.28 2.54 16.43
C LEU A 23 -21.79 2.39 16.22
N THR A 24 -22.44 1.51 16.99
CA THR A 24 -23.90 1.50 17.12
C THR A 24 -24.41 2.75 17.83
N LYS A 25 -25.72 2.99 17.78
CA LYS A 25 -26.32 4.16 18.43
C LYS A 25 -26.16 4.10 19.95
N GLU A 26 -26.33 2.93 20.58
CA GLU A 26 -26.10 2.79 22.03
C GLU A 26 -24.64 3.07 22.40
N LYS A 27 -23.68 2.46 21.67
CA LYS A 27 -22.25 2.63 21.97
C LYS A 27 -21.78 4.07 21.79
N LYS A 28 -22.35 4.82 20.86
CA LYS A 28 -22.09 6.27 20.73
C LYS A 28 -22.49 7.02 21.99
N ASN A 29 -23.70 6.77 22.51
CA ASN A 29 -24.20 7.46 23.70
C ASN A 29 -23.35 7.11 24.93
N GLU A 30 -22.97 5.84 25.09
CA GLU A 30 -22.06 5.40 26.14
C GLU A 30 -20.71 6.12 26.07
N LEU A 31 -20.13 6.23 24.86
CA LEU A 31 -18.84 6.89 24.67
C LEU A 31 -18.91 8.40 24.92
N VAL A 32 -20.03 9.06 24.57
CA VAL A 32 -20.25 10.47 24.91
C VAL A 32 -20.28 10.64 26.43
N ALA A 33 -21.03 9.79 27.13
CA ALA A 33 -21.13 9.83 28.59
C ALA A 33 -19.77 9.57 29.27
N ALA A 34 -18.99 8.62 28.77
CA ALA A 34 -17.72 8.22 29.35
C ALA A 34 -16.56 9.19 29.06
N THR A 35 -16.56 9.85 27.90
CA THR A 35 -15.43 10.70 27.46
C THR A 35 -15.73 12.20 27.48
N GLY A 36 -17.00 12.59 27.61
CA GLY A 36 -17.45 13.98 27.46
C GLY A 36 -17.26 14.55 26.06
N LEU A 37 -16.91 13.72 25.07
CA LEU A 37 -16.66 14.15 23.70
C LEU A 37 -17.97 14.27 22.91
N ALA A 38 -18.01 15.20 21.96
CA ALA A 38 -19.11 15.28 21.02
C ALA A 38 -19.15 14.05 20.12
N VAL A 39 -20.36 13.61 19.75
CA VAL A 39 -20.59 12.46 18.86
C VAL A 39 -19.77 12.56 17.57
N GLU A 40 -19.64 13.76 17.02
CA GLU A 40 -18.89 14.01 15.78
C GLU A 40 -17.39 13.74 15.94
N GLN A 41 -16.82 14.06 17.11
CA GLN A 41 -15.42 13.79 17.41
C GLN A 41 -15.16 12.29 17.55
N ILE A 42 -16.07 11.58 18.21
CA ILE A 42 -16.02 10.12 18.38
C ILE A 42 -16.12 9.44 17.00
N ALA A 43 -17.11 9.85 16.18
CA ALA A 43 -17.29 9.32 14.83
C ALA A 43 -16.07 9.56 13.94
N ARG A 44 -15.48 10.76 14.00
CA ARG A 44 -14.26 11.10 13.26
C ARG A 44 -13.08 10.25 13.68
N TRP A 45 -12.89 10.03 14.99
CA TRP A 45 -11.82 9.18 15.49
C TRP A 45 -11.97 7.73 15.02
N PHE A 46 -13.17 7.15 15.08
CA PHE A 46 -13.44 5.79 14.59
C PHE A 46 -13.21 5.69 13.08
N SER A 47 -13.62 6.69 12.30
CA SER A 47 -13.35 6.73 10.86
C SER A 47 -11.86 6.81 10.54
N HIS A 48 -11.10 7.66 11.24
CA HIS A 48 -9.64 7.71 11.11
C HIS A 48 -8.98 6.40 11.53
N ARG A 49 -9.47 5.74 12.59
CA ARG A 49 -8.93 4.47 13.08
C ARG A 49 -9.15 3.35 12.06
N ARG A 50 -10.36 3.22 11.50
CA ARG A 50 -10.67 2.29 10.39
C ARG A 50 -9.83 2.57 9.16
N ALA A 51 -9.67 3.85 8.79
CA ALA A 51 -8.86 4.27 7.65
C ALA A 51 -7.35 4.01 7.84
N ARG A 52 -6.87 3.85 9.08
CA ARG A 52 -5.47 3.45 9.38
C ARG A 52 -5.29 1.95 9.53
N LYS A 53 -6.36 1.20 9.82
CA LYS A 53 -6.34 -0.27 9.85
C LYS A 53 -6.29 -0.85 8.43
N ARG A 54 -7.17 -0.39 7.53
CA ARG A 54 -7.23 -0.81 6.12
C ARG A 54 -5.90 -0.78 5.36
N PRO A 55 -5.09 0.29 5.45
CA PRO A 55 -3.83 0.34 4.74
C PRO A 55 -2.81 -0.61 5.34
N ARG A 56 -2.80 -0.94 6.64
CA ARG A 56 -1.77 -1.85 7.18
C ARG A 56 -1.86 -3.25 6.56
N GLU A 57 -3.05 -3.79 6.45
CA GLU A 57 -3.26 -5.12 5.85
C GLU A 57 -2.96 -5.08 4.34
N ALA A 58 -3.45 -4.07 3.63
CA ALA A 58 -3.20 -3.91 2.19
C ALA A 58 -1.74 -3.56 1.85
N THR A 59 -1.05 -2.77 2.67
CA THR A 59 0.35 -2.38 2.43
C THR A 59 1.29 -3.52 2.72
N GLU A 60 1.02 -4.34 3.75
CA GLU A 60 1.87 -5.48 4.11
C GLU A 60 1.77 -6.58 3.05
N GLU A 61 0.56 -6.84 2.54
CA GLU A 61 0.34 -7.74 1.40
C GLU A 61 1.00 -7.23 0.11
N LEU A 62 0.83 -5.93 -0.22
CA LEU A 62 1.51 -5.29 -1.35
C LEU A 62 3.03 -5.30 -1.23
N GLU A 63 3.57 -5.11 -0.02
CA GLU A 63 5.01 -5.07 0.24
C GLU A 63 5.63 -6.47 0.16
N LEU A 64 4.90 -7.50 0.62
CA LEU A 64 5.26 -8.90 0.42
C LEU A 64 5.21 -9.28 -1.07
N GLU A 65 4.15 -8.95 -1.79
CA GLU A 65 4.01 -9.23 -3.23
C GLU A 65 5.09 -8.52 -4.04
N TYR A 66 5.36 -7.24 -3.75
CA TYR A 66 6.46 -6.48 -4.34
C TYR A 66 7.82 -7.12 -4.03
N SER A 67 8.04 -7.61 -2.80
CA SER A 67 9.27 -8.29 -2.43
C SER A 67 9.45 -9.64 -3.16
N ALA A 68 8.36 -10.37 -3.38
CA ALA A 68 8.35 -11.65 -4.09
C ALA A 68 8.60 -11.46 -5.59
N LEU A 69 7.92 -10.49 -6.22
CA LEU A 69 8.16 -10.12 -7.61
C LEU A 69 9.59 -9.62 -7.82
N LYS A 70 10.11 -8.81 -6.91
CA LYS A 70 11.50 -8.33 -6.96
C LYS A 70 12.52 -9.46 -6.85
N GLN A 71 12.21 -10.54 -6.13
CA GLN A 71 13.05 -11.73 -6.06
C GLN A 71 12.95 -12.59 -7.33
N ALA A 72 11.74 -12.74 -7.88
CA ALA A 72 11.50 -13.49 -9.12
C ALA A 72 12.09 -12.83 -10.37
N ILE A 73 12.13 -11.49 -10.40
CA ILE A 73 12.67 -10.69 -11.51
C ILE A 73 14.18 -10.45 -11.36
N LYS A 74 14.85 -10.97 -10.32
CA LYS A 74 16.32 -10.98 -10.31
C LYS A 74 16.77 -11.71 -11.57
N PRO A 75 17.47 -11.06 -12.51
CA PRO A 75 17.98 -11.76 -13.67
C PRO A 75 18.90 -12.84 -13.13
N ASN A 76 18.60 -14.09 -13.48
CA ASN A 76 19.54 -15.16 -13.27
C ASN A 76 20.79 -14.73 -14.04
N ARG A 77 21.94 -14.63 -13.37
CA ARG A 77 23.17 -14.07 -13.99
C ARG A 77 23.56 -14.82 -15.28
N GLY A 78 22.99 -16.00 -15.52
CA GLY A 78 23.07 -16.74 -16.78
C GLY A 78 22.28 -16.12 -17.94
N ASP A 79 21.06 -15.65 -17.72
CA ASP A 79 20.14 -15.20 -18.79
C ASP A 79 20.67 -13.94 -19.48
N GLU A 80 21.24 -13.01 -18.71
CA GLU A 80 21.81 -11.77 -19.25
C GLU A 80 23.05 -12.01 -20.10
N ALA A 81 23.87 -13.01 -19.74
CA ALA A 81 25.07 -13.37 -20.50
C ALA A 81 24.72 -14.12 -21.80
N GLU A 82 23.66 -14.93 -21.77
CA GLU A 82 23.14 -15.67 -22.92
C GLU A 82 22.45 -14.73 -23.92
N LEU A 83 21.59 -13.82 -23.45
CA LEU A 83 20.99 -12.75 -24.26
C LEU A 83 22.05 -11.87 -24.92
N LYS A 84 23.13 -11.53 -24.21
CA LYS A 84 24.26 -10.76 -24.78
C LYS A 84 25.02 -11.55 -25.84
N ARG A 85 25.18 -12.87 -25.67
CA ARG A 85 25.81 -13.75 -26.67
C ARG A 85 24.96 -13.86 -27.94
N GLU A 86 23.65 -14.04 -27.79
CA GLU A 86 22.71 -14.14 -28.91
C GLU A 86 22.60 -12.82 -29.69
N LEU A 87 22.61 -11.68 -28.97
CA LEU A 87 22.61 -10.34 -29.57
C LEU A 87 23.92 -10.02 -30.33
N LEU A 88 25.06 -10.55 -29.87
CA LEU A 88 26.35 -10.42 -30.57
C LEU A 88 26.46 -11.37 -31.78
N GLY A 89 25.88 -12.57 -31.70
CA GLY A 89 25.81 -13.52 -32.82
C GLY A 89 24.97 -13.01 -34.00
N SER A 90 23.92 -12.22 -33.73
CA SER A 90 23.05 -11.63 -34.76
C SER A 90 23.63 -10.39 -35.48
N LYS A 91 24.87 -9.97 -35.18
CA LYS A 91 25.52 -8.82 -35.86
C LYS A 91 26.43 -9.17 -37.04
N ILE A 92 26.49 -10.42 -37.48
CA ILE A 92 27.12 -10.78 -38.77
C ILE A 92 26.03 -11.12 -39.76
N GLY A 93 25.52 -10.10 -40.47
CA GLY A 93 24.59 -10.29 -41.57
C GLY A 93 23.47 -9.26 -41.63
N LYS A 94 23.78 -7.99 -41.92
CA LYS A 94 22.77 -7.10 -42.52
C LYS A 94 22.99 -7.04 -44.03
N PRO A 95 21.98 -7.35 -44.86
CA PRO A 95 22.09 -7.27 -46.31
C PRO A 95 22.31 -5.82 -46.77
N ASN A 96 23.19 -5.69 -47.76
CA ASN A 96 23.62 -4.44 -48.37
C ASN A 96 22.47 -3.81 -49.18
N TYR A 97 21.82 -2.78 -48.63
CA TYR A 97 20.89 -1.94 -49.40
C TYR A 97 21.58 -0.65 -49.83
N ARG A 98 22.26 -0.70 -50.98
CA ARG A 98 22.70 0.48 -51.71
C ARG A 98 21.71 0.76 -52.84
N MET A 99 20.67 1.51 -52.53
CA MET A 99 19.90 2.25 -53.54
C MET A 99 20.64 3.55 -53.86
N LYS A 100 20.73 3.91 -55.15
CA LYS A 100 21.02 5.20 -55.84
C LYS A 100 21.86 4.88 -57.10
N THR A 101 21.57 5.28 -58.34
CA THR A 101 20.73 6.34 -58.92
C THR A 101 20.61 6.07 -60.43
N GLY A 102 19.52 6.51 -61.06
CA GLY A 102 19.34 6.42 -62.51
C GLY A 102 20.23 7.38 -63.32
N VAL A 103 20.48 6.99 -64.57
CA VAL A 103 20.16 7.69 -65.83
C VAL A 103 19.89 6.60 -66.86
#